data_AF-A0A965YHK1-F1
#
_entry.id   AF-A0A965YHK1-F1
#
_cell.length_a   1.000
_cell.length_b   1.000
_cell.length_c   1.000
_cell.angle_alpha   90.00
_cell.angle_beta   90.00
_cell.angle_gamma   90.00
#
_symmetry.space_group_name_H-M   'P 1'
#
loop_
_entity.id
_entity.type
_entity.pdbx_description
1 polymer ?
#
loop_
_entity_poly.entity_id
_entity_poly.type
_entity_poly.pdbx_seq_one_letter_code
_entity_poly.pdbx_strand_id
1 'polypeptide(L)' 'MATTVLNETQLQLVKMFSFAKTKTATDKLKKVLSSYYAKEIEKQMDALWKSGKMTEEKNNKIAKTHLRTAYK' A
#
# COMPACT_ATOMS: atom_id res chain seq x y z
N MET A 1 26.84 6.53 -3.43
CA MET A 1 25.37 6.39 -3.34
C MET A 1 25.06 4.90 -3.44
N ALA A 2 24.25 4.34 -2.54
CA ALA A 2 23.86 2.93 -2.64
C ALA A 2 22.88 2.76 -3.81
N THR A 3 23.25 1.97 -4.81
CA THR A 3 22.35 1.61 -5.91
C THR A 3 21.34 0.61 -5.36
N THR A 4 20.09 1.05 -5.18
CA THR A 4 18.98 0.14 -4.85
C THR A 4 18.72 -0.77 -6.05
N VAL A 5 19.07 -2.04 -5.90
CA VAL A 5 18.75 -3.07 -6.90
C VAL A 5 17.24 -3.30 -6.86
N LEU A 6 16.58 -3.07 -7.99
CA LEU A 6 15.15 -3.35 -8.12
C LEU A 6 14.91 -4.87 -8.09
N ASN A 7 13.88 -5.30 -7.36
CA ASN A 7 13.44 -6.70 -7.40
C ASN A 7 12.73 -7.03 -8.72
N GLU A 8 12.47 -8.32 -8.96
CA GLU A 8 11.88 -8.80 -10.22
C GLU A 8 10.55 -8.12 -10.55
N THR A 9 9.66 -7.97 -9.56
CA THR A 9 8.37 -7.29 -9.73
C THR A 9 8.55 -5.83 -10.12
N GLN A 10 9.48 -5.13 -9.48
CA GLN A 10 9.79 -3.73 -9.80
C GLN A 10 10.36 -3.61 -11.22
N LEU A 11 11.27 -4.49 -11.63
CA LEU A 11 11.82 -4.52 -13.00
C LEU A 11 10.73 -4.80 -14.03
N GLN A 12 9.81 -5.71 -13.75
CA GLN A 12 8.68 -6.02 -14.64
C GLN A 12 7.74 -4.83 -14.79
N LEU A 13 7.40 -4.13 -13.70
CA LEU A 13 6.57 -2.93 -13.74
C LEU A 13 7.24 -1.81 -14.56
N VAL A 14 8.55 -1.60 -14.40
CA VAL A 14 9.32 -0.65 -15.21
C VAL A 14 9.21 -0.98 -16.70
N LYS A 15 9.34 -2.26 -17.09
CA LYS A 15 9.13 -2.71 -18.47
C LYS A 15 7.69 -2.43 -18.94
N MET A 16 6.68 -2.64 -18.10
CA MET A 16 5.28 -2.36 -18.45
C MET A 16 4.99 -0.86 -18.62
N PHE A 17 5.70 0.01 -17.90
CA PHE A 17 5.53 1.46 -18.01
C PHE A 17 5.94 2.00 -19.39
N SER A 18 6.78 1.30 -20.17
CA SER A 18 7.13 1.73 -21.53
C SER A 18 5.93 1.80 -22.48
N PHE A 19 4.84 1.10 -22.15
CA PHE A 19 3.60 1.10 -22.92
C PHE A 19 2.64 2.22 -22.50
N ALA A 20 2.78 2.77 -21.29
CA ALA A 20 1.93 3.86 -20.78
C ALA A 20 2.57 5.23 -21.06
N LYS A 21 2.46 5.69 -22.31
CA LYS A 21 3.10 6.93 -22.78
C LYS A 21 2.30 8.21 -22.51
N THR A 22 1.06 8.09 -22.05
CA THR A 22 0.16 9.23 -21.82
C THR A 22 -0.14 9.40 -20.33
N LYS A 23 -0.38 10.65 -19.92
CA LYS A 23 -0.79 10.95 -18.53
C LYS A 23 -2.03 10.13 -18.12
N THR A 24 -3.00 9.99 -19.01
CA THR A 24 -4.21 9.20 -18.77
C THR A 24 -3.91 7.72 -18.52
N ALA A 25 -2.99 7.12 -19.29
CA ALA A 25 -2.57 5.74 -19.06
C ALA A 25 -1.86 5.58 -17.71
N THR A 26 -0.98 6.52 -17.36
CA THR A 26 -0.30 6.54 -16.06
C THR A 26 -1.28 6.67 -14.89
N ASP A 27 -2.27 7.57 -14.98
CA ASP A 27 -3.27 7.75 -13.93
C ASP A 27 -4.14 6.50 -13.76
N LYS A 28 -4.49 5.81 -14.87
CA LYS A 28 -5.17 4.51 -14.83
C LYS A 28 -4.32 3.43 -14.15
N LEU A 29 -3.04 3.32 -14.51
CA LEU A 29 -2.11 2.37 -13.88
C LEU A 29 -1.95 2.62 -12.37
N LYS A 30 -1.79 3.89 -11.97
CA LYS A 30 -1.76 4.26 -10.55
C LYS A 30 -3.04 3.81 -9.85
N LYS A 31 -4.21 4.06 -10.44
CA LYS A 31 -5.48 3.63 -9.86
C LYS A 31 -5.55 2.11 -9.68
N VAL A 32 -5.15 1.34 -10.70
CA VAL A 32 -5.14 -0.14 -10.63
C VAL A 32 -4.22 -0.64 -9.52
N LEU A 33 -2.99 -0.12 -9.45
CA LEU A 33 -2.03 -0.50 -8.40
C LEU A 33 -2.53 -0.12 -7.00
N SER A 34 -3.07 1.10 -6.83
CA SER A 34 -3.64 1.53 -5.56
C SER A 34 -4.82 0.66 -5.14
N SER A 35 -5.70 0.30 -6.09
CA SER A 35 -6.83 -0.60 -5.80
C SER A 35 -6.38 -2.01 -5.44
N TYR A 36 -5.31 -2.53 -6.06
CA TYR A 36 -4.75 -3.83 -5.70
C TYR A 36 -4.26 -3.84 -4.25
N TYR A 37 -3.42 -2.86 -3.87
CA TYR A 37 -2.92 -2.78 -2.50
C TYR A 37 -4.00 -2.45 -1.47
N ALA A 38 -5.01 -1.64 -1.81
CA ALA A 38 -6.15 -1.40 -0.93
C ALA A 38 -6.87 -2.71 -0.57
N LYS A 39 -7.13 -3.57 -1.56
CA LYS A 39 -7.74 -4.90 -1.34
C LYS A 39 -6.86 -5.81 -0.49
N GLU A 40 -5.55 -5.82 -0.71
CA GLU A 40 -4.64 -6.63 0.11
C GLU A 40 -4.56 -6.13 1.55
N ILE A 41 -4.63 -4.81 1.77
CA ILE A 41 -4.68 -4.23 3.11
C ILE A 41 -6.00 -4.61 3.79
N GLU A 42 -7.15 -4.45 3.13
CA GLU A 42 -8.46 -4.85 3.67
C GLU A 42 -8.45 -6.33 4.09
N LYS A 43 -7.96 -7.22 3.23
CA LYS A 43 -7.84 -8.65 3.52
C LYS A 43 -6.96 -8.94 4.75
N GLN A 44 -5.84 -8.24 4.89
CA GLN A 44 -4.97 -8.38 6.06
C GLN A 44 -5.65 -7.85 7.33
N MET A 45 -6.36 -6.73 7.25
CA MET A 45 -7.13 -6.17 8.36
C MET A 45 -8.23 -7.13 8.82
N ASP A 46 -8.96 -7.74 7.88
CA ASP A 46 -9.96 -8.78 8.17
C ASP A 46 -9.34 -9.99 8.87
N ALA A 47 -8.16 -10.44 8.43
CA ALA A 47 -7.45 -11.54 9.06
C ALA A 47 -6.99 -11.20 10.48
N LEU A 48 -6.53 -9.96 10.70
CA LEU A 48 -6.18 -9.46 12.03
C LEU A 48 -7.39 -9.39 12.96
N TRP A 49 -8.55 -8.99 12.45
CA TRP A 49 -9.81 -8.99 13.18
C TRP A 49 -10.25 -10.40 13.56
N LYS A 50 -10.33 -11.31 12.58
CA LYS A 50 -10.74 -12.72 12.78
C LYS A 50 -9.83 -13.48 13.73
N SER A 51 -8.53 -13.17 13.74
CA SER A 51 -7.57 -13.78 14.68
C SER A 51 -7.62 -13.21 16.09
N GLY A 52 -8.44 -12.17 16.35
CA GLY A 52 -8.51 -11.47 17.63
C GLY A 52 -7.26 -10.62 17.94
N LYS A 53 -6.29 -10.57 17.03
CA LYS A 53 -5.08 -9.72 17.19
C LYS A 53 -5.44 -8.25 17.15
N MET A 54 -6.39 -7.88 16.30
CA MET A 54 -7.04 -6.57 16.29
C MET A 54 -8.40 -6.69 16.99
N THR A 55 -8.61 -5.86 18.01
CA THR A 55 -9.88 -5.77 18.76
C THR A 55 -10.42 -4.35 18.66
N GLU A 56 -11.71 -4.17 18.97
CA GLU A 56 -12.34 -2.85 18.98
C GLU A 56 -11.63 -1.87 19.92
N GLU A 57 -11.19 -2.34 21.09
CA GLU A 57 -10.42 -1.54 22.05
C GLU A 57 -9.07 -1.07 21.47
N LYS A 58 -8.33 -1.97 20.80
CA LYS A 58 -7.07 -1.62 20.14
C LYS A 58 -7.29 -0.66 18.98
N ASN A 59 -8.35 -0.87 18.20
CA ASN A 59 -8.72 0.02 17.09
C ASN A 59 -9.05 1.43 17.61
N ASN A 60 -9.85 1.52 18.68
CA ASN A 60 -10.20 2.79 19.32
C ASN A 60 -8.99 3.51 19.91
N LYS A 61 -8.02 2.77 20.46
CA LYS A 61 -6.75 3.35 20.93
C LYS A 61 -5.93 3.92 19.78
N ILE A 62 -5.82 3.19 18.68
CA ILE A 62 -5.10 3.64 17.47
C ILE A 62 -5.76 4.88 16.88
N ALA A 63 -7.09 4.91 16.76
CA ALA A 63 -7.85 6.05 16.23
C ALA A 63 -7.64 7.34 17.05
N LYS A 64 -7.45 7.21 18.36
CA LYS A 64 -7.13 8.32 19.28
C LYS A 64 -5.65 8.70 19.30
N THR A 65 -4.79 7.96 18.59
CA THR A 65 -3.35 8.22 18.53
C THR A 65 -3.00 8.93 17.22
N HIS A 66 -2.28 10.05 17.30
CA HIS A 66 -1.75 10.73 16.13
C HIS A 66 -0.47 10.05 15.61
N LEU A 67 -0.61 8.85 15.03
CA LEU A 67 0.52 8.05 14.52
C LEU A 67 1.27 8.68 13.32
N ARG A 68 0.70 9.73 12.71
CA ARG A 68 1.29 10.44 11.57
C ARG A 68 2.25 11.56 11.97
N THR A 69 2.35 11.90 13.25
CA THR A 69 3.19 13.01 13.73
C THR A 69 3.89 12.61 15.04
N ALA A 70 5.22 12.64 15.06
CA ALA A 70 5.96 12.48 16.31
C ALA A 70 5.80 13.74 17.18
N TYR A 71 5.38 13.58 18.44
CA TYR A 71 5.49 14.67 19.41
C TYR A 71 6.96 14.79 19.83
N LYS A 72 7.49 16.02 19.77
CA LYS A 72 8.82 16.36 20.27
C LYS A 72 8.84 16.41 21.79
#